data_AF-A0A7J8GDW9-F1
#
_entry.id   AF-A0A7J8GDW9-F1
#
_cell.length_a   1.000
_cell.length_b   1.000
_cell.length_c   1.000
_cell.angle_alpha   90.00
_cell.angle_beta   90.00
_cell.angle_gamma   90.00
#
_symmetry.space_group_name_H-M   'P 1'
#
loop_
_entity.id
_entity.type
_entity.pdbx_description
1 polymer ?
#
loop_
_entity_poly.entity_id
_entity_poly.type
_entity_poly.pdbx_seq_one_letter_code
_entity_poly.pdbx_strand_id
1 'polypeptide(L)'
;MVYNVDPKAYNTSELPVKVEVDMVRVMEVFLAQLRLLFGIPQPQVPPKCLFSGPKSEGLMTWELDRLLWARSVENLATATTTLTSLAQLLGKISNIVIKDDVASEVSGQRMDSVAQDWNG
;
A
#
# COMPACT_ATOMS: atom_id res chain seq x y z
N MET A 1 5.12 16.95 25.56
CA MET A 1 6.44 17.01 24.89
C MET A 1 7.51 17.14 25.95
N VAL A 2 8.56 16.31 25.87
CA VAL A 2 9.72 16.38 26.77
C VAL A 2 10.84 17.08 26.00
N TYR A 3 11.37 18.18 26.54
CA TYR A 3 12.46 18.94 25.93
C TYR A 3 13.73 18.73 26.75
N ASN A 4 14.82 18.32 26.10
CA ASN A 4 16.14 18.32 26.70
C ASN A 4 16.66 19.77 26.71
N VAL A 5 16.28 20.52 27.73
CA VAL A 5 16.83 21.85 28.03
C VAL A 5 18.13 21.69 28.81
N ASP A 6 19.13 22.53 28.51
CA ASP A 6 20.40 22.53 29.24
C ASP A 6 20.12 22.79 30.74
N PRO A 7 20.55 21.90 31.66
CA PRO A 7 20.36 22.06 33.10
C PRO A 7 20.86 23.41 33.64
N LYS A 8 21.81 24.06 32.96
CA LYS A 8 22.37 25.36 33.37
C LYS A 8 21.37 26.51 33.30
N ALA A 9 20.33 26.41 32.46
CA ALA A 9 19.30 27.44 32.33
C ALA A 9 18.41 27.56 33.59
N TYR A 10 18.38 26.52 34.44
CA TYR A 10 17.56 26.48 35.65
C TYR A 10 18.18 27.21 36.86
N ASN A 11 19.49 27.52 36.81
CA ASN A 11 20.21 28.00 37.99
C ASN A 11 20.15 29.52 38.21
N THR A 12 19.58 30.29 37.27
CA THR A 12 19.68 31.76 37.28
C THR A 12 18.40 32.53 36.92
N SER A 13 17.28 31.88 36.60
CA SER A 13 16.08 32.59 36.11
C SER A 13 14.86 32.37 36.99
N GLU A 14 14.19 33.46 37.35
CA GLU A 14 12.79 33.43 37.79
C GLU A 14 11.92 32.80 36.70
N LEU A 15 10.95 32.00 37.12
CA LEU A 15 10.00 31.35 36.23
C LEU A 15 9.02 32.40 35.64
N PRO A 16 8.56 32.25 34.38
CA PRO A 16 8.81 31.13 33.47
C PRO A 16 10.03 31.32 32.54
N VAL A 17 10.80 30.25 32.34
CA VAL A 17 11.96 30.22 31.43
C VAL A 17 11.48 30.12 29.98
N LYS A 18 11.86 31.10 29.14
CA LYS A 18 11.64 31.05 27.69
C LYS A 18 12.61 30.06 27.07
N VAL A 19 12.08 28.99 26.48
CA VAL A 19 12.86 27.97 25.76
C VAL A 19 12.73 28.23 24.26
N GLU A 20 13.85 28.46 23.59
CA GLU A 20 13.90 28.53 22.12
C GLU A 20 14.33 27.18 21.57
N VAL A 21 13.47 26.58 20.75
CA VAL A 21 13.72 25.28 20.12
C VAL A 21 14.26 25.51 18.72
N ASP A 22 15.38 24.87 18.40
CA ASP A 22 15.91 24.83 17.04
C ASP A 22 15.01 23.94 16.17
N MET A 23 14.07 24.57 15.47
CA MET A 23 13.15 23.88 14.56
C MET A 23 13.84 23.29 13.33
N VAL A 24 15.01 23.80 12.93
CA VAL A 24 15.77 23.24 11.80
C VAL A 24 16.23 21.84 12.17
N ARG A 25 16.84 21.70 13.36
CA ARG A 25 17.31 20.41 13.83
C ARG A 25 16.18 19.40 14.04
N VAL A 26 15.03 19.86 14.54
CA VAL A 26 13.83 19.01 14.66
C VAL A 26 13.36 18.54 13.29
N MET A 27 13.33 19.43 12.30
CA MET A 27 12.89 19.10 10.94
C MET A 27 13.84 18.12 10.26
N GLU A 28 15.16 18.23 10.45
CA GLU A 28 16.13 17.26 9.92
C GLU A 28 15.83 15.82 10.40
N VAL A 29 15.58 15.66 11.70
CA VAL A 29 15.28 14.35 12.31
C VAL A 29 13.94 13.83 11.79
N PHE A 30 12.93 14.69 11.74
CA PHE A 30 11.61 14.34 11.23
C PHE A 30 11.69 13.85 9.78
N LEU A 31 12.37 14.59 8.90
CA LEU A 31 12.54 14.22 7.50
C LEU A 31 13.34 12.94 7.32
N ALA A 32 14.37 12.70 8.15
CA ALA A 32 15.11 11.44 8.13
C ALA A 32 14.20 10.25 8.48
N GLN A 33 13.39 10.38 9.54
CA GLN A 33 12.43 9.34 9.94
C GLN A 33 11.32 9.13 8.91
N LEU A 34 10.81 10.21 8.31
CA LEU A 34 9.79 10.15 7.27
C LEU A 34 10.30 9.42 6.02
N ARG A 35 11.53 9.70 5.58
CA ARG A 35 12.18 8.99 4.48
C ARG A 35 12.34 7.49 4.78
N LEU A 36 12.71 7.14 6.01
CA LEU A 36 12.80 5.75 6.46
C LEU A 36 11.43 5.06 6.41
N LEU A 37 10.36 5.73 6.86
CA LEU A 37 9.00 5.19 6.81
C LEU A 37 8.54 4.91 5.38
N PHE A 38 8.89 5.79 4.44
CA PHE A 38 8.61 5.61 3.02
C PHE A 38 9.53 4.60 2.33
N GLY A 39 10.50 4.02 3.04
CA GLY A 39 11.46 3.06 2.47
C GLY A 39 12.41 3.69 1.45
N ILE A 40 12.63 5.01 1.51
CA ILE A 40 13.61 5.69 0.66
C ILE A 40 15.00 5.40 1.27
N PRO A 41 15.86 4.60 0.60
CA PRO A 41 17.19 4.34 1.13
C PRO A 41 18.02 5.60 1.07
N GLN A 42 18.83 5.82 2.10
CA GLN A 42 19.81 6.89 2.08
C GLN A 42 20.81 6.61 0.95
N PRO A 43 21.04 7.56 0.01
CA PRO A 43 21.90 7.32 -1.12
C PRO A 43 23.34 7.05 -0.64
N GLN A 44 23.82 5.82 -0.85
CA GLN A 44 25.22 5.44 -0.65
C GLN A 44 26.01 6.02 -1.82
N VAL A 45 26.61 7.19 -1.61
CA VAL A 45 27.32 7.90 -2.68
C VAL A 45 28.71 7.27 -2.84
N PRO A 46 29.11 6.85 -4.06
CA PRO A 46 30.48 6.38 -4.31
C PRO A 46 31.51 7.44 -3.91
N PRO A 47 32.72 7.06 -3.45
CA PRO A 47 33.72 7.99 -2.90
C PRO A 47 34.21 9.11 -3.85
N LYS A 48 33.84 9.07 -5.14
CA LYS A 48 34.17 10.10 -6.15
C LYS A 48 32.94 10.85 -6.69
N CYS A 49 31.76 10.57 -6.16
CA CYS A 49 30.54 11.26 -6.54
C CYS A 49 30.10 12.15 -5.39
N LEU A 50 29.76 13.40 -5.72
CA LEU A 50 29.09 14.29 -4.78
C LEU A 50 27.60 14.24 -5.11
N PHE A 51 26.79 13.85 -4.13
CA PHE A 51 25.37 14.07 -4.21
C PHE A 51 25.16 15.57 -4.00
N SER A 52 24.68 16.27 -5.02
CA SER A 52 24.17 17.62 -4.78
C SER A 52 23.00 17.47 -3.84
N GLY A 53 23.19 17.90 -2.59
CA GLY A 53 22.12 17.98 -1.61
C GLY A 53 20.97 18.84 -2.14
N PRO A 54 19.79 18.77 -1.51
CA PRO A 54 18.61 19.44 -2.02
C PRO A 54 18.92 20.94 -2.19
N LYS A 55 18.83 21.45 -3.43
CA LYS A 55 18.86 22.91 -3.68
C LYS A 55 17.61 23.60 -3.13
N SER A 56 16.60 22.81 -2.74
CA SER A 56 15.30 23.22 -2.22
C SER A 56 15.02 22.41 -0.96
N GLU A 57 14.34 23.00 0.02
CA GLU A 57 14.06 22.45 1.36
C GLU A 57 13.13 21.21 1.37
N GLY A 58 13.02 20.45 0.27
CA GLY A 58 12.06 19.36 0.08
C GLY A 58 12.66 17.99 -0.30
N LEU A 59 11.76 17.07 -0.66
CA LEU A 59 12.10 15.78 -1.27
C LEU A 59 12.72 16.00 -2.65
N MET A 60 13.74 15.20 -2.97
CA MET A 60 14.35 15.22 -4.30
C MET A 60 13.40 14.59 -5.33
N THR A 61 13.46 15.03 -6.58
CA THR A 61 12.64 14.49 -7.67
C THR A 61 12.82 12.98 -7.84
N TRP A 62 14.04 12.46 -7.72
CA TRP A 62 14.29 11.02 -7.79
C TRP A 62 13.71 10.24 -6.59
N GLU A 63 13.62 10.86 -5.40
CA GLU A 63 12.98 10.25 -4.22
C GLU A 63 11.49 10.09 -4.49
N LEU A 64 10.86 11.13 -5.07
CA LEU A 64 9.47 11.11 -5.48
C LEU A 64 9.21 10.08 -6.59
N ASP A 65 10.05 10.05 -7.63
CA ASP A 65 9.92 9.10 -8.74
C ASP A 65 9.98 7.65 -8.25
N ARG A 66 10.89 7.36 -7.30
CA ARG A 66 11.00 6.03 -6.70
C ARG A 66 9.74 5.65 -5.92
N LEU A 67 9.14 6.58 -5.18
CA LEU A 67 7.89 6.34 -4.45
C LEU A 67 6.72 6.10 -5.40
N LEU A 68 6.60 6.92 -6.44
CA LEU A 68 5.57 6.76 -7.47
C LEU A 68 5.69 5.42 -8.18
N TRP A 69 6.93 5.00 -8.49
CA TRP A 69 7.18 3.70 -9.09
C TRP A 69 6.79 2.55 -8.17
N ALA A 70 7.23 2.57 -6.91
CA ALA A 70 6.87 1.54 -5.92
C ALA A 70 5.35 1.42 -5.77
N ARG A 71 4.66 2.57 -5.64
CA ARG A 71 3.20 2.60 -5.52
C ARG A 71 2.49 2.08 -6.77
N SER A 72 3.00 2.39 -7.95
CA SER A 72 2.44 1.91 -9.22
C SER A 72 2.54 0.39 -9.34
N VAL A 73 3.67 -0.19 -8.93
CA VAL A 73 3.88 -1.65 -8.92
C VAL A 73 2.94 -2.33 -7.94
N GLU A 74 2.78 -1.79 -6.72
CA GLU A 74 1.81 -2.30 -5.73
C GLU A 74 0.37 -2.26 -6.25
N ASN A 75 -0.04 -1.13 -6.83
CA ASN A 75 -1.37 -0.97 -7.40
C ASN A 75 -1.61 -1.96 -8.55
N LEU A 76 -0.62 -2.18 -9.41
CA LEU A 76 -0.69 -3.16 -10.49
C LEU A 76 -0.86 -4.58 -9.94
N ALA A 77 -0.04 -4.99 -8.98
CA ALA A 77 -0.14 -6.31 -8.36
C ALA A 77 -1.52 -6.52 -7.69
N THR A 78 -2.02 -5.49 -7.02
CA THR A 78 -3.35 -5.50 -6.40
C THR A 78 -4.44 -5.63 -7.46
N ALA A 79 -4.40 -4.82 -8.52
CA ALA A 79 -5.37 -4.87 -9.62
C ALA A 79 -5.37 -6.22 -10.32
N THR A 80 -4.21 -6.83 -10.58
CA THR A 80 -4.12 -8.17 -11.13
C THR A 80 -4.75 -9.21 -10.21
N THR A 81 -4.51 -9.11 -8.90
CA THR A 81 -5.10 -10.02 -7.91
C THR A 81 -6.62 -9.89 -7.86
N THR A 82 -7.15 -8.66 -7.85
CA THR A 82 -8.60 -8.43 -7.83
C THR A 82 -9.27 -8.90 -9.12
N LEU A 83 -8.68 -8.61 -10.29
CA LEU A 83 -9.19 -9.09 -11.58
C LEU A 83 -9.16 -10.62 -11.66
N THR A 84 -8.12 -11.26 -11.13
CA THR A 84 -8.02 -12.73 -11.07
C THR A 84 -9.11 -13.31 -10.18
N SER A 85 -9.34 -12.73 -9.01
CA SER A 85 -10.41 -13.13 -8.10
C SER A 85 -11.80 -12.96 -8.74
N LEU A 86 -12.03 -11.85 -9.43
CA LEU A 86 -13.27 -11.60 -10.17
C LEU A 86 -13.49 -12.59 -11.31
N ALA A 87 -12.45 -12.90 -12.09
CA ALA A 87 -12.53 -13.89 -13.16
C ALA A 87 -12.86 -15.29 -12.62
N GLN A 88 -12.25 -15.68 -11.50
CA GLN A 88 -12.56 -16.95 -10.82
C GLN A 88 -14.00 -16.99 -10.31
N LEU A 89 -14.50 -15.89 -9.74
CA LEU A 89 -15.88 -15.79 -9.27
C LEU A 89 -16.88 -15.88 -10.43
N LEU A 90 -16.62 -15.17 -11.53
CA LEU A 90 -17.46 -15.23 -12.74
C LEU A 90 -17.50 -16.65 -13.31
N GLY A 91 -16.37 -17.36 -13.36
CA GLY A 91 -16.31 -18.76 -13.77
C GLY A 91 -17.14 -19.69 -12.88
N LYS A 92 -17.13 -19.47 -11.56
CA LYS A 92 -17.97 -20.23 -10.62
C LYS A 92 -19.46 -19.97 -10.85
N ILE A 93 -19.86 -18.71 -11.04
CA ILE A 93 -21.27 -18.34 -11.28
C ILE A 93 -21.77 -18.91 -12.60
N SER A 94 -21.00 -18.81 -13.68
CA SER A 94 -21.35 -19.40 -14.98
C SER A 94 -21.60 -20.91 -14.89
N ASN A 95 -20.81 -21.62 -14.09
CA ASN A 95 -20.98 -23.06 -13.88
C ASN A 95 -22.18 -23.43 -12.99
N ILE A 96 -22.69 -22.51 -12.17
CA ILE A 96 -23.93 -22.70 -11.39
C ILE A 96 -25.14 -22.65 -12.33
N VAL A 97 -25.19 -21.67 -13.24
CA VAL A 97 -26.31 -21.48 -14.19
C VAL A 97 -26.42 -22.66 -15.17
N ILE A 98 -25.30 -23.18 -15.67
CA ILE A 98 -25.30 -24.34 -16.61
C ILE A 98 -25.90 -25.59 -15.95
N LYS A 99 -25.74 -25.77 -14.63
CA LYS A 99 -26.31 -26.95 -13.94
C LYS A 99 -27.82 -26.88 -13.73
N ASP A 100 -28.42 -25.69 -13.64
CA ASP A 100 -29.88 -25.56 -13.47
C ASP A 100 -30.63 -25.98 -14.75
N ASP A 101 -30.11 -25.60 -15.92
CA ASP A 101 -30.72 -25.97 -17.20
C ASP A 101 -30.54 -27.47 -17.50
N VAL A 102 -29.34 -28.03 -17.29
CA VAL A 102 -29.08 -29.47 -17.53
C VAL A 102 -29.86 -30.37 -16.57
N ALA A 103 -30.12 -29.92 -15.34
CA ALA A 103 -30.97 -30.67 -14.40
C ALA A 103 -32.42 -30.75 -14.89
N SER A 104 -32.96 -29.68 -15.47
CA SER A 104 -34.33 -29.66 -16.01
C SER A 104 -34.51 -30.58 -17.22
N GLU A 105 -33.51 -30.65 -18.10
CA GLU A 105 -33.56 -31.44 -19.34
C GLU A 105 -33.40 -32.95 -19.08
N VAL A 106 -32.50 -33.33 -18.15
CA VAL A 106 -32.35 -34.73 -17.72
C VAL A 106 -33.58 -35.21 -16.94
N SER A 107 -34.26 -34.33 -16.21
CA SER A 107 -35.51 -34.67 -15.51
C SER A 107 -36.64 -34.98 -16.48
N GLY A 108 -36.81 -34.17 -17.53
CA GLY A 108 -37.80 -34.39 -18.59
C GLY A 108 -37.53 -35.68 -19.39
N GLN A 109 -36.31 -35.89 -19.86
CA GLN A 109 -35.94 -37.11 -20.59
C GLN A 109 -36.12 -38.40 -19.78
N ARG A 110 -35.88 -38.34 -18.46
CA ARG A 110 -36.10 -39.50 -17.59
C ARG A 110 -37.59 -39.76 -17.34
N MET A 111 -38.42 -38.73 -17.28
CA MET A 111 -39.88 -38.87 -17.22
C MET A 111 -40.45 -39.44 -18.52
N ASP A 112 -39.92 -39.04 -19.68
CA ASP A 112 -40.35 -39.55 -20.98
C ASP A 112 -39.93 -41.02 -21.20
N SER A 113 -38.72 -41.41 -20.77
CA SER A 113 -38.28 -42.81 -20.79
C SER A 113 -39.11 -43.69 -19.86
N VAL A 114 -39.45 -43.20 -18.66
CA VAL A 114 -40.34 -43.94 -17.75
C VAL A 114 -41.76 -44.03 -18.34
N ALA A 115 -42.26 -42.99 -19.01
CA ALA A 115 -43.58 -43.06 -19.65
C ALA A 115 -43.63 -44.07 -20.83
N GLN A 116 -42.54 -44.27 -21.55
CA GLN A 116 -42.45 -45.30 -22.60
C GLN A 116 -42.40 -46.73 -22.05
N ASP A 117 -41.83 -46.93 -20.86
CA ASP A 117 -41.70 -48.25 -20.21
C ASP A 117 -43.04 -48.81 -19.68
N TRP A 118 -44.06 -47.96 -19.50
CA TRP A 118 -45.41 -48.37 -19.08
C TRP A 118 -46.40 -48.59 -20.24
N ASN A 119 -45.99 -48.29 -21.48
CA ASN A 119 -46.85 -48.32 -22.67
C ASN A 119 -46.50 -49.46 -23.66
N GLY A 120 -45.65 -50.41 -23.25
CA GLY A 120 -45.35 -51.65 -23.97
C GLY A 120 -45.77 -52.89 -23.18
#